data_AF-A0A819YAL3-F1
#
_entry.id   AF-A0A819YAL3-F1
#
_cell.length_a   1.000
_cell.length_b   1.000
_cell.length_c   1.000
_cell.angle_alpha   90.00
_cell.angle_beta   90.00
_cell.angle_gamma   90.00
#
_symmetry.space_group_name_H-M   'P 1'
#
loop_
_entity.id
_entity.type
_entity.pdbx_description
1 polymer ?
#
loop_
_entity_poly.entity_id
_entity_poly.type
_entity_poly.pdbx_seq_one_letter_code
_entity_poly.pdbx_strand_id
1 'polypeptide(L)'
;MLLLGSERSSKCYPLAANFIIALTLLPLLVLLILWVTLGFNLFGLPLGLSPLGFHISHGAVFALMFFYWKYLDMFQTIRYLALVSIPLFLFGHRLLATLAARR
;
A
#
# COMPACT_ATOMS: atom_id res chain seq x y z
N MET A 1 -47.95 1.80 -8.30
CA MET A 1 -47.28 2.94 -7.62
C MET A 1 -45.82 2.90 -7.99
N LEU A 2 -45.48 3.71 -9.01
CA LEU A 2 -44.15 4.21 -9.43
C LEU A 2 -43.09 3.13 -9.72
N LEU A 3 -42.85 2.71 -10.96
CA LEU A 3 -42.18 3.51 -12.01
C LEU A 3 -41.05 4.41 -11.49
N LEU A 4 -40.16 3.87 -10.67
CA LEU A 4 -38.74 4.24 -10.68
C LEU A 4 -38.03 3.10 -11.43
N GLY A 5 -38.07 3.11 -12.76
CA GLY A 5 -37.17 4.01 -13.44
C GLY A 5 -35.75 3.55 -13.12
N SER A 6 -35.41 2.39 -13.67
CA SER A 6 -34.05 1.93 -13.86
C SER A 6 -33.33 2.93 -14.79
N GLU A 7 -33.12 4.15 -14.30
CA GLU A 7 -32.18 5.13 -14.85
C GLU A 7 -30.79 4.61 -14.50
N ARG A 8 -30.40 3.51 -15.15
CA ARG A 8 -29.02 3.07 -15.18
C ARG A 8 -28.23 4.24 -15.70
N SER A 9 -27.43 4.85 -14.83
CA SER A 9 -26.54 5.98 -15.13
C SER A 9 -25.67 5.66 -16.36
N SER A 10 -26.19 5.97 -17.55
CA SER A 10 -25.54 5.79 -18.84
C SER A 10 -24.60 6.95 -19.07
N LYS A 11 -23.56 6.99 -18.26
CA LYS A 11 -22.49 7.96 -18.39
C LYS A 11 -21.17 7.21 -18.41
N CYS A 12 -20.99 6.44 -19.49
CA CYS A 12 -19.69 5.92 -19.88
C CYS A 12 -18.97 7.04 -20.60
N TYR A 13 -18.24 7.87 -19.86
CA TYR A 13 -17.24 8.77 -20.44
C TYR A 13 -15.87 8.13 -20.20
N PRO A 14 -15.48 7.13 -21.02
CA PRO A 14 -14.19 6.46 -20.85
C PRO A 14 -13.04 7.47 -20.95
N LEU A 15 -13.20 8.52 -21.77
CA LEU A 15 -12.21 9.59 -21.88
C LEU A 15 -12.08 10.40 -20.57
N ALA A 16 -13.19 10.82 -19.95
CA ALA A 16 -13.14 11.57 -18.70
C ALA A 16 -12.64 10.70 -17.54
N ALA A 17 -13.05 9.43 -17.48
CA ALA A 17 -12.58 8.47 -16.48
C ALA A 17 -11.07 8.22 -16.61
N ASN A 18 -10.57 7.98 -17.83
CA ASN A 18 -9.14 7.79 -18.08
C ASN A 18 -8.33 9.06 -17.76
N PHE A 19 -8.87 10.23 -18.07
CA PHE A 19 -8.23 11.51 -17.74
C PHE A 19 -8.08 11.69 -16.21
N ILE A 20 -9.12 11.39 -15.43
CA ILE A 20 -9.08 11.47 -13.97
C ILE A 20 -8.10 10.45 -13.38
N ILE A 21 -8.08 9.22 -13.90
CA ILE A 21 -7.11 8.19 -13.47
C ILE A 21 -5.68 8.67 -13.73
N ALA A 22 -5.40 9.21 -14.92
CA ALA A 22 -4.09 9.75 -15.26
C ALA A 22 -3.69 10.91 -14.34
N LEU A 23 -4.63 11.84 -14.06
CA LEU A 23 -4.39 12.97 -13.17
C LEU A 23 -4.14 12.52 -11.71
N THR A 24 -4.80 11.45 -11.27
CA THR A 24 -4.61 10.86 -9.93
C THR A 24 -3.24 10.18 -9.78
N LEU A 25 -2.68 9.67 -10.88
CA LEU A 25 -1.33 9.07 -10.91
C LEU A 25 -0.22 10.13 -11.05
N LEU A 26 -0.55 11.36 -11.46
CA LEU A 26 0.44 12.43 -11.68
C LEU A 26 1.29 12.75 -10.44
N PRO A 27 0.75 12.86 -9.20
CA PRO A 27 1.56 13.13 -8.01
C PRO A 27 2.58 12.03 -7.72
N LEU A 28 2.25 10.76 -8.02
CA LEU A 28 3.17 9.64 -7.86
C LEU A 28 4.35 9.75 -8.85
N LEU A 29 4.08 10.14 -10.09
CA LEU A 29 5.12 10.36 -11.09
C LEU A 29 6.05 11.52 -10.71
N VAL A 30 5.48 12.64 -10.23
CA VAL A 30 6.24 13.79 -9.73
C VAL A 30 7.16 13.37 -8.58
N LEU A 31 6.65 12.60 -7.60
CA LEU A 31 7.45 12.08 -6.49
C LEU A 31 8.66 11.27 -6.97
N LEU A 32 8.47 10.38 -7.94
CA LEU A 32 9.56 9.55 -8.49
C LEU A 32 10.62 10.39 -9.21
N ILE A 33 10.22 11.42 -9.97
CA ILE A 33 11.16 12.35 -10.61
C ILE A 33 11.98 13.08 -9.55
N LEU A 34 11.32 13.62 -8.52
CA LEU A 34 12.03 14.33 -7.45
C LEU A 34 13.04 13.44 -6.72
N TRP A 35 12.72 12.17 -6.47
CA TRP A 35 13.67 11.24 -5.85
C TRP A 35 14.93 11.06 -6.67
N VAL A 36 14.82 10.94 -7.99
CA VAL A 36 15.96 10.84 -8.90
C VAL A 36 16.74 12.16 -8.94
N THR A 37 16.05 13.29 -9.08
CA THR A 37 16.68 14.63 -9.15
C THR A 37 17.40 15.02 -7.85
N LEU A 38 16.85 14.64 -6.69
CA LEU A 38 17.44 14.92 -5.38
C LEU A 38 18.53 13.91 -4.98
N GLY A 39 18.79 12.88 -5.79
CA GLY A 39 19.78 11.85 -5.50
C GLY A 39 19.42 11.01 -4.28
N PHE A 40 18.13 10.67 -4.10
CA PHE A 40 17.66 9.84 -2.99
C PHE A 40 18.36 8.48 -3.00
N ASN A 41 19.18 8.22 -1.97
CA ASN A 41 20.01 7.02 -1.90
C ASN A 41 19.23 5.83 -1.32
N LEU A 42 18.74 4.94 -2.20
CA LEU A 42 18.10 3.68 -1.81
C LEU A 42 19.10 2.64 -1.26
N PHE A 43 20.41 2.83 -1.49
CA PHE A 43 21.47 1.90 -1.05
C PHE A 43 21.88 2.10 0.42
N GLY A 44 21.35 3.11 1.10
CA GLY A 44 21.54 3.31 2.54
C GLY A 44 20.70 2.37 3.42
N LEU A 45 19.90 1.48 2.81
CA LEU A 45 19.07 0.53 3.56
C LEU A 45 19.96 -0.48 4.30
N PRO A 46 19.86 -0.57 5.64
CA PRO A 46 20.60 -1.59 6.38
C PRO A 46 20.10 -2.97 5.95
N LEU A 47 20.93 -3.79 5.31
CA LEU A 47 20.60 -5.16 4.89
C LEU A 47 20.67 -6.16 6.05
N GLY A 48 20.17 -5.77 7.23
CA GLY A 48 20.08 -6.63 8.40
C GLY A 48 18.81 -7.49 8.40
N LEU A 49 18.82 -8.56 9.20
CA LEU A 49 17.66 -9.44 9.37
C LEU A 49 16.38 -8.68 9.80
N SER A 50 16.51 -7.70 10.69
CA SER A 50 15.36 -6.93 11.18
C SER A 50 14.77 -5.97 10.14
N PRO A 51 15.57 -5.14 9.43
CA PRO A 51 15.08 -4.36 8.30
C PRO A 51 14.39 -5.20 7.21
N LEU A 52 15.02 -6.31 6.80
CA LEU A 52 14.46 -7.20 5.77
C LEU A 52 13.16 -7.86 6.25
N GLY A 53 13.16 -8.43 7.46
CA GLY A 53 11.97 -9.02 8.06
C GLY A 53 10.82 -8.02 8.22
N PHE A 54 11.12 -6.76 8.55
CA PHE A 54 10.14 -5.69 8.62
C PHE A 54 9.53 -5.37 7.26
N HIS A 55 10.35 -5.16 6.22
CA HIS A 55 9.85 -4.85 4.88
C HIS A 55 9.06 -6.01 4.25
N ILE A 56 9.50 -7.26 4.46
CA ILE A 56 8.76 -8.45 4.00
C ILE A 56 7.39 -8.52 4.69
N SER A 57 7.36 -8.37 6.02
CA SER A 57 6.11 -8.44 6.78
C SER A 57 5.16 -7.28 6.42
N HIS A 58 5.70 -6.09 6.19
CA HIS A 58 4.92 -4.92 5.78
C HIS A 58 4.37 -5.07 4.35
N GLY A 59 5.19 -5.61 3.43
CA GLY A 59 4.76 -5.98 2.09
C GLY A 59 3.65 -7.04 2.11
N ALA A 60 3.73 -8.01 3.03
CA ALA A 60 2.69 -9.01 3.22
C ALA A 60 1.36 -8.39 3.69
N VAL A 61 1.38 -7.33 4.51
CA VAL A 61 0.16 -6.59 4.88
C VAL A 61 -0.46 -5.91 3.65
N PHE A 62 0.32 -5.23 2.82
CA PHE A 62 -0.21 -4.61 1.59
C PHE A 62 -0.78 -5.66 0.63
N ALA A 63 -0.09 -6.79 0.45
CA ALA A 63 -0.60 -7.91 -0.34
C ALA A 63 -1.91 -8.47 0.23
N LEU A 64 -2.00 -8.62 1.55
CA LEU A 64 -3.23 -9.06 2.23
C LEU A 64 -4.39 -8.09 1.99
N MET A 65 -4.15 -6.78 1.99
CA MET A 65 -5.19 -5.79 1.68
C MET A 65 -5.67 -5.89 0.23
N PHE A 66 -4.78 -6.19 -0.71
CA PHE A 66 -5.18 -6.47 -2.10
C PHE A 66 -6.04 -7.74 -2.19
N PHE A 67 -5.68 -8.81 -1.48
CA PHE A 67 -6.51 -10.02 -1.41
C PHE A 67 -7.85 -9.79 -0.71
N TYR A 68 -7.90 -8.92 0.30
CA TYR A 68 -9.15 -8.49 0.93
C TYR A 68 -10.08 -7.81 -0.06
N TRP A 69 -9.53 -6.89 -0.85
CA TRP A 69 -10.30 -6.21 -1.88
C TRP A 69 -10.86 -7.16 -2.95
N LYS A 70 -10.15 -8.26 -3.24
CA LYS A 70 -10.52 -9.17 -4.34
C LYS A 70 -11.29 -10.42 -3.91
N TYR A 71 -10.97 -11.04 -2.79
CA TYR A 71 -11.36 -12.42 -2.48
C TYR A 71 -11.66 -12.75 -1.01
N LEU A 72 -11.10 -12.02 -0.03
CA LEU A 72 -11.25 -12.39 1.40
C LEU A 72 -12.43 -11.70 2.08
N ASP A 73 -13.05 -12.41 3.02
CA ASP A 73 -13.96 -11.81 3.99
C ASP A 73 -13.18 -11.04 5.09
N MET A 74 -13.84 -10.10 5.76
CA MET A 74 -13.34 -9.41 6.95
C MET A 74 -12.79 -10.37 8.02
N PHE A 75 -13.50 -11.47 8.34
CA PHE A 75 -13.04 -12.39 9.38
C PHE A 75 -11.76 -13.13 8.98
N GLN A 76 -11.62 -13.50 7.71
CA GLN A 76 -10.41 -14.13 7.18
C GLN A 76 -9.26 -13.13 7.18
N THR A 77 -9.52 -11.90 6.74
CA THR A 77 -8.56 -10.80 6.72
C THR A 77 -8.01 -10.53 8.12
N ILE A 78 -8.85 -10.43 9.14
CA ILE A 78 -8.40 -10.19 10.52
C ILE A 78 -7.54 -11.36 11.03
N ARG A 79 -7.89 -12.62 10.72
CA ARG A 79 -7.09 -13.79 11.12
C ARG A 79 -5.70 -13.78 10.48
N TYR A 80 -5.60 -13.52 9.18
CA TYR A 80 -4.31 -13.44 8.50
C TYR A 80 -3.52 -12.20 8.90
N LEU A 81 -4.20 -11.07 9.13
CA LEU A 81 -3.58 -9.86 9.60
C LEU A 81 -2.96 -10.10 10.99
N ALA A 82 -3.69 -10.73 11.92
CA ALA A 82 -3.16 -11.09 13.22
C ALA A 82 -1.88 -11.94 13.13
N LEU A 83 -1.84 -12.90 12.20
CA LEU A 83 -0.64 -13.73 11.97
C LEU A 83 0.54 -12.91 11.43
N VAL A 84 0.31 -12.06 10.43
CA VAL A 84 1.36 -11.22 9.79
C VAL A 84 1.81 -10.08 10.71
N SER A 85 0.94 -9.59 11.60
CA SER A 85 1.25 -8.53 12.56
C SER A 85 2.31 -8.94 13.58
N ILE A 86 2.43 -10.22 13.92
CA ILE A 86 3.44 -10.71 14.88
C ILE A 86 4.87 -10.44 14.38
N PRO A 87 5.32 -10.97 13.23
CA PRO A 87 6.65 -10.67 12.72
C PRO A 87 6.81 -9.19 12.37
N LEU A 88 5.76 -8.53 11.87
CA LEU A 88 5.79 -7.09 11.58
C LEU A 88 6.12 -6.27 12.84
N PHE A 89 5.47 -6.57 13.96
CA PHE A 89 5.69 -5.88 15.23
C PHE A 89 7.08 -6.15 15.79
N LEU A 90 7.52 -7.42 15.81
CA LEU A 90 8.83 -7.80 16.36
C LEU A 90 9.98 -7.18 15.56
N PHE A 91 9.98 -7.36 14.24
CA PHE A 91 11.03 -6.79 13.38
C PHE A 91 10.95 -5.28 13.30
N GLY A 92 9.75 -4.70 13.35
CA GLY A 92 9.54 -3.26 13.38
C GLY A 92 10.08 -2.62 14.66
N HIS A 93 9.75 -3.18 15.82
CA HIS A 93 10.25 -2.68 17.10
C HIS A 93 11.78 -2.71 17.15
N ARG A 94 12.40 -3.84 16.78
CA ARG A 94 13.85 -3.97 16.76
C ARG A 94 14.51 -3.02 15.74
N LEU A 95 13.93 -2.86 14.56
CA LEU A 95 14.42 -1.92 13.54
C LEU A 95 14.39 -0.48 14.06
N LEU A 96 13.23 -0.03 14.56
CA LEU A 96 13.04 1.32 15.06
C LEU A 96 13.90 1.61 16.29
N ALA A 97 14.03 0.65 17.22
CA ALA A 97 14.91 0.78 18.38
C ALA A 97 16.39 0.91 17.96
N THR A 98 16.83 0.13 16.96
CA THR A 98 18.20 0.21 16.43
C THR A 98 18.46 1.56 15.75
N LEU A 99 17.48 2.08 15.01
CA LEU A 99 17.58 3.39 14.36
C LEU A 99 17.60 4.52 15.39
N ALA A 100 16.77 4.42 16.44
CA ALA A 100 16.74 5.39 17.54
C ALA A 100 18.05 5.41 18.33
N ALA A 101 18.65 4.24 18.60
CA ALA A 101 19.94 4.15 19.30
C ALA A 101 21.14 4.65 18.47
N ARG A 102 20.99 4.77 17.14
CA ARG A 102 22.02 5.29 16.22
C ARG A 102 21.90 6.80 15.99
N ARG A 103 20.87 7.43 16.54
CA ARG A 103 20.54 8.85 16.37
C ARG A 103 20.94 9.62 17.62
#